data_AF-A0A1G8RK30-F1
#
_entry.id   AF-A0A1G8RK30-F1
#
_cell.length_a   1.000
_cell.length_b   1.000
_cell.length_c   1.000
_cell.angle_alpha   90.00
_cell.angle_beta   90.00
_cell.angle_gamma   90.00
#
_symmetry.space_group_name_H-M   'P 1'
#
loop_
_entity.id
_entity.type
_entity.pdbx_description
1 polymer ?
#
loop_
_entity_poly.entity_id
_entity_poly.type
_entity_poly.pdbx_seq_one_letter_code
_entity_poly.pdbx_strand_id
1 'polypeptide(L)'
;MKKVFYLIFICFMPCMFISWTVVGDSRQYPIDVETALKKAGNNRRELEKVLDYFIKKGDQQMLQAAYFLIRNMDIHYTETYYLTDSTGRKVEFCEFDYPDISSVVIAIDSMRLHYGHLIFRDTVIPDIESVSGQFLIDNINQVFGTWRSSRFKNIPFNDFCEYILPYRVTVEPLERWREVYRKKYQWMTDSLHNKSLERVLEYAGQDYNSWFTSSYGREPLIKDEPLSRLSSLQLLFRKRGACEDITALQVFSLRSQGIPSSYNVIPWWATSMGAHFVNTVFDEKMKPIRLDMTNNTVINRNLNREPAKVLRTTYSKQSNVIAAKVNWRDIPSCFLRTFNYVDVTNEWWESSHVSVGLFNDIPKETVAYAYIFNWGKWRPVWWGEVKNDSVVFSNMPKGIVILPAYYKRGRMIQAGYPLVHGYNHELPLVPDTVHRRRVEIKQQDGYLIFRPGKKYELFYWDRKWKSLGTQIAQENSQSLLFDNAPGNVLFRLIPEYSVDKERPFIIMSDGKRYWW
;
A
#
# COMPACT_ATOMS: atom_id res chain seq x y z
N MET A 1 -32.70 -78.78 -56.10
CA MET A 1 -31.50 -77.94 -55.86
C MET A 1 -31.94 -76.52 -55.52
N LYS A 2 -31.35 -75.96 -54.45
CA LYS A 2 -31.20 -74.55 -54.01
C LYS A 2 -31.85 -73.47 -54.92
N LYS A 3 -32.47 -72.40 -54.41
CA LYS A 3 -31.91 -71.42 -53.47
C LYS A 3 -32.99 -70.66 -52.69
N VAL A 4 -32.69 -70.42 -51.41
CA VAL A 4 -33.28 -69.43 -50.49
C VAL A 4 -32.26 -68.29 -50.37
N PHE A 5 -32.70 -67.03 -50.28
CA PHE A 5 -32.16 -66.07 -49.30
C PHE A 5 -33.07 -64.85 -49.10
N TYR A 6 -33.04 -64.38 -47.87
CA TYR A 6 -34.02 -63.58 -47.13
C TYR A 6 -33.97 -62.06 -47.40
N LEU A 7 -35.13 -61.41 -47.37
CA LEU A 7 -35.27 -59.96 -47.07
C LEU A 7 -35.41 -59.78 -45.54
N ILE A 8 -34.56 -58.93 -44.96
CA ILE A 8 -34.61 -58.52 -43.56
C ILE A 8 -35.44 -57.24 -43.46
N PHE A 9 -36.56 -57.30 -42.73
CA PHE A 9 -37.34 -56.14 -42.30
C PHE A 9 -36.77 -55.61 -40.98
N ILE A 10 -36.37 -54.34 -40.94
CA ILE A 10 -35.96 -53.65 -39.71
C ILE A 10 -37.15 -52.83 -39.20
N CYS A 11 -37.67 -53.19 -38.03
CA CYS A 11 -38.70 -52.44 -37.31
C CYS A 11 -38.14 -51.13 -36.72
N PHE A 12 -38.80 -50.02 -37.03
CA PHE A 12 -38.60 -48.73 -36.36
C PHE A 12 -39.34 -48.71 -35.02
N MET A 13 -38.60 -48.50 -33.92
CA MET A 13 -39.15 -48.25 -32.58
C MET A 13 -38.85 -46.78 -32.23
N PRO A 14 -39.84 -45.93 -31.92
CA PRO A 14 -39.59 -44.53 -31.63
C PRO A 14 -39.14 -44.37 -30.16
N CYS A 15 -37.84 -44.12 -29.96
CA CYS A 15 -37.31 -43.67 -28.67
C CYS A 15 -37.77 -42.23 -28.41
N MET A 16 -38.62 -42.05 -27.40
CA MET A 16 -38.89 -40.74 -26.78
C MET A 16 -37.59 -40.21 -26.17
N PHE A 17 -36.96 -39.23 -26.83
CA PHE A 17 -35.95 -38.38 -26.21
C PHE A 17 -36.66 -37.41 -25.27
N ILE A 18 -36.63 -37.70 -23.97
CA ILE A 18 -36.92 -36.71 -22.93
C ILE A 18 -35.75 -35.72 -22.96
N SER A 19 -35.91 -34.62 -23.69
CA SER A 19 -35.00 -33.48 -23.58
C SER A 19 -35.11 -32.93 -22.17
N TRP A 20 -34.10 -33.18 -21.35
CA TRP A 20 -33.87 -32.36 -20.17
C TRP A 20 -33.57 -30.94 -20.67
N THR A 21 -34.59 -30.10 -20.73
CA THR A 21 -34.40 -28.67 -20.73
C THR A 21 -33.76 -28.33 -19.40
N VAL A 22 -32.43 -28.21 -19.39
CA VAL A 22 -31.74 -27.44 -18.37
C VAL A 22 -32.36 -26.05 -18.46
N VAL A 23 -33.26 -25.74 -17.54
CA VAL A 23 -33.67 -24.37 -17.26
C VAL A 23 -32.39 -23.71 -16.78
N GLY A 24 -31.66 -23.08 -17.72
CA GLY A 24 -30.60 -22.15 -17.38
C GLY A 24 -31.25 -21.08 -16.53
N ASP A 25 -30.95 -21.10 -15.24
CA ASP A 25 -31.36 -20.09 -14.29
C ASP A 25 -30.73 -18.77 -14.76
N SER A 26 -31.44 -18.00 -15.59
CA SER A 26 -30.98 -16.71 -16.08
C SER A 26 -31.11 -15.68 -14.96
N ARG A 27 -30.43 -15.93 -13.83
CA ARG A 27 -30.26 -14.92 -12.79
C ARG A 27 -29.44 -13.80 -13.39
N GLN A 28 -30.11 -12.68 -13.64
CA GLN A 28 -29.45 -11.52 -14.19
C GLN A 28 -28.83 -10.72 -13.04
N TYR A 29 -27.66 -11.15 -12.59
CA TYR A 29 -26.84 -10.35 -11.69
C TYR A 29 -26.38 -9.06 -12.40
N PRO A 30 -26.03 -8.00 -11.64
CA PRO A 30 -25.37 -6.84 -12.19
C PRO A 30 -24.16 -7.23 -13.06
N ILE A 31 -23.93 -6.50 -14.16
CA ILE A 31 -22.92 -6.87 -15.17
C ILE A 31 -21.50 -6.94 -14.62
N ASP A 32 -21.17 -6.07 -13.67
CA ASP A 32 -19.89 -6.01 -12.97
C ASP A 32 -19.71 -7.21 -12.02
N VAL A 33 -20.77 -7.64 -11.35
CA VAL A 33 -20.81 -8.86 -10.53
C VAL A 33 -20.63 -10.10 -11.40
N GLU A 34 -21.39 -10.23 -12.49
CA GLU A 34 -21.27 -11.36 -13.43
C GLU A 34 -19.88 -11.42 -14.06
N THR A 35 -19.26 -10.26 -14.32
CA THR A 35 -17.86 -10.20 -14.79
C THR A 35 -16.90 -10.80 -13.75
N ALA A 36 -17.07 -10.49 -12.47
CA ALA A 36 -16.27 -11.08 -11.40
C ALA A 36 -16.55 -12.60 -11.24
N LEU A 37 -17.81 -13.02 -11.31
CA LEU A 37 -18.20 -14.44 -11.24
C LEU A 37 -17.55 -15.27 -12.37
N LYS A 38 -17.42 -14.71 -13.58
CA LYS A 38 -16.69 -15.36 -14.67
C LYS A 38 -15.21 -15.52 -14.37
N LYS A 39 -14.58 -14.52 -13.72
CA LYS A 39 -13.16 -14.59 -13.31
C LYS A 39 -12.92 -15.60 -12.19
N ALA A 40 -13.93 -15.89 -11.35
CA ALA A 40 -13.81 -16.83 -10.25
C ALA A 40 -13.58 -18.30 -10.66
N GLY A 41 -13.87 -18.65 -11.92
CA GLY A 41 -13.69 -20.01 -12.43
C GLY A 41 -14.41 -21.04 -11.56
N ASN A 42 -13.67 -21.99 -10.99
CA ASN A 42 -14.22 -23.02 -10.11
C ASN A 42 -14.87 -22.45 -8.84
N ASN A 43 -14.40 -21.30 -8.36
CA ASN A 43 -14.92 -20.65 -7.15
C ASN A 43 -16.23 -19.88 -7.39
N ARG A 44 -16.72 -19.79 -8.64
CA ARG A 44 -18.00 -19.14 -8.97
C ARG A 44 -19.16 -19.61 -8.10
N ARG A 45 -19.23 -20.92 -7.82
CA ARG A 45 -20.29 -21.53 -7.01
C ARG A 45 -20.33 -21.00 -5.58
N GLU A 46 -19.16 -20.76 -4.99
CA GLU A 46 -19.06 -20.17 -3.65
C GLU A 46 -19.57 -18.74 -3.63
N LEU A 47 -19.29 -17.95 -4.67
CA LEU A 47 -19.80 -16.58 -4.78
C LEU A 47 -21.30 -16.52 -5.07
N GLU A 48 -21.82 -17.40 -5.93
CA GLU A 48 -23.25 -17.53 -6.18
C GLU A 48 -24.01 -17.95 -4.91
N LYS A 49 -23.44 -18.83 -4.08
CA LYS A 49 -23.99 -19.17 -2.76
C LYS A 49 -24.22 -17.94 -1.88
N VAL A 50 -23.33 -16.94 -1.93
CA VAL A 50 -23.48 -15.67 -1.19
C VAL A 50 -24.67 -14.88 -1.71
N LEU A 51 -24.76 -14.73 -3.03
CA LEU A 51 -25.85 -13.97 -3.67
C LEU A 51 -27.20 -14.63 -3.37
N ASP A 52 -27.28 -15.94 -3.50
CA ASP A 52 -28.49 -16.72 -3.22
C ASP A 52 -28.95 -16.58 -1.79
N TYR A 53 -28.00 -16.63 -0.85
CA TYR A 53 -28.29 -16.45 0.56
C TYR A 53 -28.94 -15.09 0.82
N PHE A 54 -28.36 -14.00 0.28
CA PHE A 54 -28.89 -12.65 0.52
C PHE A 54 -30.13 -12.31 -0.30
N ILE A 55 -30.29 -12.88 -1.49
CA ILE A 55 -31.56 -12.82 -2.26
C ILE A 55 -32.68 -13.48 -1.46
N LYS A 56 -32.47 -14.70 -0.94
CA LYS A 56 -33.46 -15.42 -0.13
C LYS A 56 -33.76 -14.73 1.19
N LYS A 57 -32.75 -14.09 1.80
CA LYS A 57 -32.90 -13.32 3.03
C LYS A 57 -33.77 -12.06 2.85
N GLY A 58 -33.86 -11.53 1.62
CA GLY A 58 -34.72 -10.39 1.28
C GLY A 58 -34.21 -9.03 1.76
N ASP A 59 -33.01 -8.94 2.34
CA ASP A 59 -32.42 -7.68 2.80
C ASP A 59 -31.61 -7.02 1.68
N GLN A 60 -32.18 -5.97 1.10
CA GLN A 60 -31.60 -5.28 -0.06
C GLN A 60 -30.24 -4.66 0.24
N GLN A 61 -30.02 -4.09 1.43
CA GLN A 61 -28.71 -3.51 1.76
C GLN A 61 -27.64 -4.61 1.88
N MET A 62 -27.97 -5.75 2.47
CA MET A 62 -27.03 -6.87 2.57
C MET A 62 -26.71 -7.47 1.20
N LEU A 63 -27.70 -7.55 0.30
CA LEU A 63 -27.47 -7.97 -1.09
C LEU A 63 -26.57 -6.99 -1.84
N GLN A 64 -26.79 -5.68 -1.69
CA GLN A 64 -25.91 -4.66 -2.29
C GLN A 64 -24.49 -4.71 -1.73
N ALA A 65 -24.32 -5.03 -0.45
CA ALA A 65 -23.01 -5.24 0.15
C ALA A 65 -22.31 -6.49 -0.44
N ALA A 66 -23.05 -7.57 -0.68
CA ALA A 66 -22.51 -8.76 -1.36
C ALA A 66 -22.06 -8.43 -2.79
N TYR A 67 -22.89 -7.69 -3.55
CA TYR A 67 -22.51 -7.20 -4.89
C TYR A 67 -21.26 -6.32 -4.84
N PHE A 68 -21.17 -5.40 -3.89
CA PHE A 68 -20.01 -4.53 -3.71
C PHE A 68 -18.72 -5.32 -3.49
N LEU A 69 -18.76 -6.34 -2.62
CA LEU A 69 -17.59 -7.18 -2.34
C LEU A 69 -17.19 -7.98 -3.60
N ILE A 70 -18.14 -8.70 -4.19
CA ILE A 70 -17.86 -9.62 -5.30
C ILE A 70 -17.34 -8.87 -6.54
N ARG A 71 -17.94 -7.74 -6.93
CA ARG A 71 -17.54 -7.01 -8.14
C ARG A 71 -16.12 -6.42 -8.09
N ASN A 72 -15.57 -6.24 -6.89
CA ASN A 72 -14.23 -5.70 -6.65
C ASN A 72 -13.21 -6.77 -6.22
N MET A 73 -13.64 -8.01 -6.01
CA MET A 73 -12.81 -9.08 -5.46
C MET A 73 -11.62 -9.48 -6.36
N ASP A 74 -11.72 -9.24 -7.66
CA ASP A 74 -10.73 -9.66 -8.66
C ASP A 74 -9.37 -8.98 -8.57
N ILE A 75 -9.23 -7.94 -7.76
CA ILE A 75 -7.95 -7.24 -7.48
C ILE A 75 -7.36 -7.59 -6.11
N HIS A 76 -8.04 -8.41 -5.32
CA HIS A 76 -7.62 -8.77 -3.96
C HIS A 76 -6.99 -10.15 -3.91
N TYR A 77 -5.97 -10.29 -3.08
CA TYR A 77 -5.20 -11.52 -2.94
C TYR A 77 -4.46 -11.54 -1.61
N THR A 78 -4.18 -12.74 -1.10
CA THR A 78 -3.31 -12.95 0.06
C THR A 78 -1.85 -13.08 -0.39
N GLU A 79 -0.94 -12.34 0.24
CA GLU A 79 0.49 -12.62 0.23
C GLU A 79 0.84 -13.42 1.50
N THR A 80 1.42 -14.60 1.33
CA THR A 80 1.83 -15.47 2.44
C THR A 80 2.99 -16.36 2.01
N TYR A 81 3.40 -17.29 2.85
CA TYR A 81 4.44 -18.25 2.53
C TYR A 81 4.09 -19.66 3.02
N TYR A 82 4.84 -20.64 2.52
CA TYR A 82 4.93 -21.96 3.12
C TYR A 82 6.40 -22.34 3.30
N LEU A 83 6.68 -23.27 4.22
CA LEU A 83 8.03 -23.75 4.48
C LEU A 83 8.36 -24.96 3.61
N THR A 84 9.60 -25.01 3.12
CA THR A 84 10.18 -26.22 2.53
C THR A 84 11.53 -26.55 3.18
N ASP A 85 11.87 -27.83 3.23
CA ASP A 85 13.23 -28.27 3.53
C ASP A 85 14.20 -27.99 2.36
N SER A 86 15.47 -28.32 2.56
CA SER A 86 16.51 -28.15 1.54
C SER A 86 16.30 -29.01 0.28
N THR A 87 15.47 -30.05 0.34
CA THR A 87 15.10 -30.92 -0.79
C THR A 87 13.86 -30.42 -1.54
N GLY A 88 13.21 -29.37 -1.04
CA GLY A 88 11.99 -28.80 -1.60
C GLY A 88 10.70 -29.47 -1.12
N ARG A 89 10.76 -30.37 -0.13
CA ARG A 89 9.56 -30.95 0.46
C ARG A 89 8.91 -29.94 1.39
N LYS A 90 7.58 -29.81 1.31
CA LYS A 90 6.81 -28.94 2.18
C LYS A 90 6.93 -29.42 3.63
N VAL A 91 7.19 -28.49 4.53
CA VAL A 91 7.20 -28.71 5.98
C VAL A 91 5.96 -28.05 6.55
N GLU A 92 5.11 -28.85 7.20
CA GLU A 92 3.91 -28.32 7.85
C GLU A 92 4.29 -27.49 9.08
N PHE A 93 3.72 -26.29 9.17
CA PHE A 93 4.00 -25.32 10.22
C PHE A 93 2.83 -24.35 10.34
N CYS A 94 2.37 -24.15 11.58
CA CYS A 94 1.37 -23.15 11.92
C CYS A 94 1.79 -22.49 13.24
N GLU A 95 1.86 -21.16 13.26
CA GLU A 95 2.23 -20.42 14.47
C GLU A 95 1.25 -20.62 15.62
N PHE A 96 -0.02 -20.80 15.28
CA PHE A 96 -1.09 -20.97 16.27
C PHE A 96 -1.09 -22.33 16.96
N ASP A 97 -0.22 -23.26 16.54
CA ASP A 97 0.03 -24.53 17.25
C ASP A 97 0.91 -24.33 18.50
N TYR A 98 1.47 -23.12 18.68
CA TYR A 98 2.34 -22.74 19.79
C TYR A 98 1.66 -21.70 20.68
N PRO A 99 2.02 -21.61 21.98
CA PRO A 99 1.35 -20.70 22.91
C PRO A 99 1.68 -19.22 22.68
N ASP A 100 2.86 -18.91 22.13
CA ASP A 100 3.32 -17.55 21.86
C ASP A 100 4.44 -17.51 20.80
N ILE A 101 4.77 -16.28 20.35
CA ILE A 101 5.80 -16.05 19.34
C ILE A 101 7.21 -16.47 19.79
N SER A 102 7.52 -16.47 21.09
CA SER A 102 8.83 -16.89 21.57
C SER A 102 9.00 -18.40 21.39
N SER A 103 7.93 -19.15 21.67
CA SER A 103 7.86 -20.60 21.47
C SER A 103 7.92 -20.97 19.99
N VAL A 104 7.31 -20.16 19.12
CA VAL A 104 7.42 -20.31 17.66
C VAL A 104 8.87 -20.18 17.20
N VAL A 105 9.61 -19.17 17.68
CA VAL A 105 11.02 -18.97 17.30
C VAL A 105 11.87 -20.19 17.69
N ILE A 106 11.68 -20.69 18.92
CA ILE A 106 12.36 -21.91 19.40
C ILE A 106 12.00 -23.12 18.54
N ALA A 107 10.74 -23.22 18.13
CA ALA A 107 10.27 -24.33 17.30
C ALA A 107 10.89 -24.29 15.89
N ILE A 108 10.94 -23.12 15.25
CA ILE A 108 11.59 -22.96 13.94
C ILE A 108 13.09 -23.28 14.04
N ASP A 109 13.78 -22.83 15.08
CA ASP A 109 15.19 -23.16 15.29
C ASP A 109 15.40 -24.67 15.53
N SER A 110 14.48 -25.32 16.25
CA SER A 110 14.49 -26.77 16.43
C SER A 110 14.23 -27.52 15.12
N MET A 111 13.29 -27.03 14.30
CA MET A 111 13.02 -27.58 12.98
C MET A 111 14.23 -27.45 12.04
N ARG A 112 15.00 -26.36 12.13
CA ARG A 112 16.25 -26.20 11.37
C ARG A 112 17.31 -27.24 11.73
N LEU A 113 17.35 -27.71 12.98
CA LEU A 113 18.25 -28.79 13.39
C LEU A 113 17.83 -30.15 12.78
N HIS A 114 16.53 -30.37 12.56
CA HIS A 114 16.01 -31.63 12.03
C HIS A 114 15.97 -31.68 10.49
N TYR A 115 15.41 -30.64 9.86
CA TYR A 115 15.20 -30.55 8.41
C TYR A 115 16.36 -29.87 7.67
N GLY A 116 17.35 -29.34 8.40
CA GLY A 116 18.41 -28.51 7.85
C GLY A 116 17.90 -27.11 7.50
N HIS A 117 18.45 -26.52 6.43
CA HIS A 117 18.07 -25.18 6.01
C HIS A 117 16.59 -25.12 5.57
N LEU A 118 15.77 -24.41 6.36
CA LEU A 118 14.38 -24.12 5.99
C LEU A 118 14.33 -22.95 5.02
N ILE A 119 13.51 -23.10 3.98
CA ILE A 119 13.31 -22.08 2.95
C ILE A 119 11.86 -21.62 3.00
N PHE A 120 11.66 -20.33 3.22
CA PHE A 120 10.37 -19.68 3.09
C PHE A 120 10.06 -19.48 1.61
N ARG A 121 8.92 -19.99 1.15
CA ARG A 121 8.45 -19.90 -0.23
C ARG A 121 7.25 -18.99 -0.30
N ASP A 122 7.45 -17.79 -0.84
CA ASP A 122 6.37 -16.84 -1.08
C ASP A 122 5.30 -17.44 -1.99
N THR A 123 4.05 -17.14 -1.67
CA THR A 123 2.90 -17.54 -2.46
C THR A 123 1.83 -16.45 -2.43
N VAL A 124 1.05 -16.40 -3.50
CA VAL A 124 -0.07 -15.48 -3.66
C VAL A 124 -1.34 -16.29 -3.89
N ILE A 125 -2.39 -15.99 -3.13
CA ILE A 125 -3.68 -16.66 -3.22
C ILE A 125 -4.75 -15.62 -3.62
N PRO A 126 -5.24 -15.62 -4.88
CA PRO A 126 -6.27 -14.69 -5.33
C PRO A 126 -7.60 -14.91 -4.60
N ASP A 127 -8.22 -13.84 -4.11
CA ASP A 127 -9.47 -13.94 -3.36
C ASP A 127 -10.60 -14.49 -4.23
N ILE A 128 -10.68 -14.03 -5.48
CA ILE A 128 -11.71 -14.42 -6.45
C ILE A 128 -11.73 -15.93 -6.71
N GLU A 129 -10.60 -16.61 -6.54
CA GLU A 129 -10.42 -18.05 -6.78
C GLU A 129 -10.50 -18.91 -5.52
N SER A 130 -10.50 -18.32 -4.31
CA SER A 130 -10.26 -19.05 -3.05
C SER A 130 -11.21 -18.72 -1.91
N VAL A 131 -11.82 -17.55 -1.88
CA VAL A 131 -12.70 -17.14 -0.78
C VAL A 131 -13.98 -17.97 -0.81
N SER A 132 -14.26 -18.64 0.31
CA SER A 132 -15.51 -19.40 0.48
C SER A 132 -16.73 -18.49 0.64
N GLY A 133 -17.87 -18.95 0.15
CA GLY A 133 -19.15 -18.25 0.29
C GLY A 133 -19.59 -18.16 1.74
N GLN A 134 -19.29 -19.17 2.56
CA GLN A 134 -19.61 -19.11 3.99
C GLN A 134 -18.86 -17.99 4.69
N PHE A 135 -17.57 -17.81 4.39
CA PHE A 135 -16.76 -16.72 4.96
C PHE A 135 -17.37 -15.34 4.63
N LEU A 136 -17.78 -15.10 3.38
CA LEU A 136 -18.43 -13.84 2.99
C LEU A 136 -19.79 -13.64 3.65
N ILE A 137 -20.62 -14.69 3.70
CA ILE A 137 -21.92 -14.65 4.37
C ILE A 137 -21.75 -14.29 5.85
N ASP A 138 -20.80 -14.94 6.54
CA ASP A 138 -20.49 -14.68 7.95
C ASP A 138 -20.00 -13.25 8.15
N ASN A 139 -19.10 -12.76 7.28
CA ASN A 139 -18.61 -11.39 7.30
C ASN A 139 -19.75 -10.37 7.17
N ILE A 140 -20.60 -10.52 6.16
CA ILE A 140 -21.71 -9.59 5.89
C ILE A 140 -22.73 -9.64 7.04
N ASN A 141 -23.09 -10.82 7.54
CA ASN A 141 -24.00 -10.94 8.68
C ASN A 141 -23.44 -10.26 9.94
N GLN A 142 -22.17 -10.51 10.28
CA GLN A 142 -21.53 -9.91 11.46
C GLN A 142 -21.47 -8.38 11.35
N VAL A 143 -21.01 -7.85 10.21
CA VAL A 143 -20.84 -6.40 10.07
C VAL A 143 -22.16 -5.65 10.10
N PHE A 144 -23.24 -6.20 9.51
CA PHE A 144 -24.56 -5.58 9.59
C PHE A 144 -25.15 -5.65 11.00
N GLY A 145 -24.88 -6.74 11.73
CA GLY A 145 -25.27 -6.87 13.13
C GLY A 145 -24.67 -5.75 13.99
N THR A 146 -23.38 -5.46 13.81
CA THR A 146 -22.69 -4.41 14.57
C THR A 146 -23.01 -3.00 14.06
N TRP A 147 -22.98 -2.78 12.74
CA TRP A 147 -23.16 -1.45 12.14
C TRP A 147 -24.56 -0.88 12.37
N ARG A 148 -25.63 -1.69 12.20
CA ARG A 148 -27.01 -1.20 12.37
C ARG A 148 -27.33 -0.78 13.81
N SER A 149 -26.63 -1.34 14.79
CA SER A 149 -26.74 -0.95 16.20
C SER A 149 -25.74 0.13 16.62
N SER A 150 -24.78 0.51 15.78
CA SER A 150 -23.74 1.47 16.14
C SER A 150 -24.18 2.92 15.99
N ARG A 151 -23.39 3.85 16.54
CA ARG A 151 -23.55 5.30 16.30
C ARG A 151 -23.43 5.69 14.82
N PHE A 152 -22.78 4.83 14.01
CA PHE A 152 -22.48 5.07 12.60
C PHE A 152 -23.54 4.49 11.65
N LYS A 153 -24.68 3.98 12.15
CA LYS A 153 -25.73 3.35 11.32
C LYS A 153 -26.32 4.24 10.22
N ASN A 154 -26.16 5.56 10.32
CA ASN A 154 -26.74 6.54 9.40
C ASN A 154 -25.74 7.10 8.37
N ILE A 155 -24.48 6.60 8.34
CA ILE A 155 -23.52 7.02 7.31
C ILE A 155 -23.99 6.61 5.91
N PRO A 156 -23.55 7.29 4.84
CA PRO A 156 -23.86 6.88 3.47
C PRO A 156 -23.46 5.42 3.22
N PHE A 157 -24.30 4.67 2.51
CA PHE A 157 -24.08 3.24 2.29
C PHE A 157 -22.76 2.94 1.57
N ASN A 158 -22.35 3.80 0.64
CA ASN A 158 -21.05 3.66 -0.05
C ASN A 158 -19.87 3.79 0.94
N ASP A 159 -19.97 4.68 1.92
CA ASP A 159 -18.94 4.84 2.96
C ASP A 159 -18.90 3.62 3.90
N PHE A 160 -20.07 3.06 4.24
CA PHE A 160 -20.14 1.78 4.93
C PHE A 160 -19.44 0.66 4.13
N CYS A 161 -19.72 0.55 2.84
CA CYS A 161 -19.12 -0.43 1.95
C CYS A 161 -17.59 -0.30 1.88
N GLU A 162 -17.07 0.91 1.94
CA GLU A 162 -15.65 1.19 1.80
C GLU A 162 -14.88 1.09 3.13
N TYR A 163 -15.47 1.58 4.22
CA TYR A 163 -14.74 1.82 5.47
C TYR A 163 -15.14 0.92 6.64
N ILE A 164 -16.15 0.06 6.49
CA ILE A 164 -16.59 -0.89 7.54
C ILE A 164 -16.72 -2.32 7.00
N LEU A 165 -17.43 -2.50 5.88
CA LEU A 165 -17.76 -3.79 5.27
C LEU A 165 -16.58 -4.71 4.89
N PRO A 166 -15.44 -4.22 4.37
CA PRO A 166 -14.42 -5.10 3.80
C PRO A 166 -13.91 -6.13 4.81
N TYR A 167 -13.80 -7.39 4.38
CA TYR A 167 -13.31 -8.49 5.21
C TYR A 167 -11.78 -8.49 5.38
N ARG A 168 -11.09 -7.53 4.73
CA ARG A 168 -9.64 -7.35 4.76
C ARG A 168 -9.26 -5.88 4.68
N VAL A 169 -7.99 -5.59 4.90
CA VAL A 169 -7.38 -4.25 4.84
C VAL A 169 -6.48 -4.10 3.61
N THR A 170 -5.57 -5.05 3.39
CA THR A 170 -4.60 -5.05 2.29
C THR A 170 -4.48 -6.44 1.65
N VAL A 171 -3.35 -7.12 1.84
CA VAL A 171 -2.99 -8.42 1.27
C VAL A 171 -2.72 -9.49 2.34
N GLU A 172 -3.04 -9.19 3.60
CA GLU A 172 -2.81 -10.10 4.72
C GLU A 172 -3.60 -11.43 4.58
N PRO A 173 -3.13 -12.54 5.16
CA PRO A 173 -3.87 -13.79 5.18
C PRO A 173 -5.28 -13.64 5.75
N LEU A 174 -6.25 -14.28 5.10
CA LEU A 174 -7.66 -14.18 5.46
C LEU A 174 -7.97 -15.03 6.70
N GLU A 175 -8.61 -14.39 7.67
CA GLU A 175 -8.98 -14.99 8.95
C GLU A 175 -10.37 -14.55 9.39
N ARG A 176 -11.03 -15.34 10.24
CA ARG A 176 -12.34 -15.00 10.83
C ARG A 176 -12.18 -14.03 12.01
N TRP A 177 -11.71 -12.83 11.73
CA TRP A 177 -11.25 -11.88 12.76
C TRP A 177 -12.35 -11.06 13.43
N ARG A 178 -13.45 -10.78 12.73
CA ARG A 178 -14.47 -9.83 13.20
C ARG A 178 -14.96 -10.16 14.59
N GLU A 179 -15.37 -11.40 14.84
CA GLU A 179 -15.88 -11.81 16.15
C GLU A 179 -14.82 -11.75 17.26
N VAL A 180 -13.57 -12.14 16.95
CA VAL A 180 -12.45 -12.11 17.90
C VAL A 180 -12.14 -10.67 18.31
N TYR A 181 -12.02 -9.78 17.33
CA TYR A 181 -11.77 -8.36 17.55
C TYR A 181 -12.96 -7.66 18.19
N ARG A 182 -14.19 -8.03 17.80
CA ARG A 182 -15.42 -7.45 18.37
C ARG A 182 -15.45 -7.67 19.88
N LYS A 183 -15.18 -8.90 20.32
CA LYS A 183 -15.09 -9.24 21.74
C LYS A 183 -13.95 -8.50 22.45
N LYS A 184 -12.74 -8.49 21.87
CA LYS A 184 -11.57 -7.84 22.48
C LYS A 184 -11.78 -6.32 22.69
N TYR A 185 -12.40 -5.65 21.72
CA TYR A 185 -12.53 -4.19 21.71
C TYR A 185 -13.95 -3.68 21.98
N GLN A 186 -14.82 -4.52 22.54
CA GLN A 186 -16.21 -4.15 22.89
C GLN A 186 -16.26 -2.88 23.76
N TRP A 187 -15.27 -2.68 24.61
CA TRP A 187 -15.14 -1.49 25.46
C TRP A 187 -15.15 -0.17 24.66
N MET A 188 -14.74 -0.18 23.38
CA MET A 188 -14.76 1.01 22.52
C MET A 188 -16.20 1.45 22.23
N THR A 189 -17.06 0.52 21.83
CA THR A 189 -18.49 0.82 21.59
C THR A 189 -19.20 1.16 22.88
N ASP A 190 -18.87 0.49 23.99
CA ASP A 190 -19.42 0.81 25.31
C ASP A 190 -19.03 2.25 25.72
N SER A 191 -17.77 2.65 25.50
CA SER A 191 -17.27 4.00 25.80
C SER A 191 -17.89 5.07 24.91
N LEU A 192 -18.22 4.73 23.66
CA LEU A 192 -18.89 5.64 22.73
C LEU A 192 -20.30 6.03 23.19
N HIS A 193 -20.92 5.36 24.17
CA HIS A 193 -22.20 5.83 24.71
C HIS A 193 -22.11 7.18 25.44
N ASN A 194 -20.95 7.51 26.02
CA ASN A 194 -20.79 8.74 26.81
C ASN A 194 -19.50 9.52 26.54
N LYS A 195 -18.67 9.11 25.56
CA LYS A 195 -17.45 9.80 25.16
C LYS A 195 -17.47 10.19 23.68
N SER A 196 -16.66 11.19 23.34
CA SER A 196 -16.37 11.51 21.94
C SER A 196 -15.55 10.41 21.28
N LEU A 197 -15.59 10.36 19.95
CA LEU A 197 -14.80 9.41 19.18
C LEU A 197 -13.31 9.63 19.41
N GLU A 198 -12.84 10.88 19.41
CA GLU A 198 -11.45 11.23 19.66
C GLU A 198 -10.98 10.71 21.02
N ARG A 199 -11.80 10.82 22.07
CA ARG A 199 -11.44 10.31 23.40
C ARG A 199 -11.35 8.78 23.42
N VAL A 200 -12.20 8.09 22.67
CA VAL A 200 -12.10 6.63 22.50
C VAL A 200 -10.84 6.24 21.73
N LEU A 201 -10.45 7.01 20.71
CA LEU A 201 -9.20 6.80 19.98
C LEU A 201 -7.96 7.04 20.86
N GLU A 202 -7.99 8.00 21.78
CA GLU A 202 -6.92 8.20 22.76
C GLU A 202 -6.75 6.96 23.65
N TYR A 203 -7.86 6.42 24.16
CA TYR A 203 -7.85 5.18 24.94
C TYR A 203 -7.43 3.98 24.13
N ALA A 204 -7.81 3.90 22.85
CA ALA A 204 -7.37 2.83 21.96
C ALA A 204 -5.85 2.85 21.79
N GLY A 205 -5.27 4.04 21.76
CA GLY A 205 -3.83 4.26 21.79
C GLY A 205 -3.16 3.80 23.07
N GLN A 206 -3.75 4.11 24.22
CA GLN A 206 -3.22 3.67 25.52
C GLN A 206 -3.29 2.15 25.65
N ASP A 207 -4.43 1.54 25.27
CA ASP A 207 -4.60 0.09 25.22
C ASP A 207 -3.54 -0.54 24.32
N TYR A 208 -3.44 -0.11 23.06
CA TYR A 208 -2.43 -0.59 22.11
C TYR A 208 -1.01 -0.51 22.68
N ASN A 209 -0.61 0.64 23.24
CA ASN A 209 0.73 0.84 23.79
C ASN A 209 1.02 -0.05 25.00
N SER A 210 -0.01 -0.58 25.68
CA SER A 210 0.16 -1.44 26.85
C SER A 210 0.54 -2.88 26.50
N TRP A 211 0.21 -3.36 25.28
CA TRP A 211 0.36 -4.78 24.94
C TRP A 211 1.01 -5.07 23.59
N PHE A 212 1.11 -4.10 22.67
CA PHE A 212 1.71 -4.30 21.34
C PHE A 212 3.05 -3.60 21.20
N THR A 213 4.01 -4.26 20.55
CA THR A 213 5.37 -3.74 20.33
C THR A 213 5.61 -3.40 18.86
N SER A 214 6.00 -2.16 18.56
CA SER A 214 6.47 -1.80 17.22
C SER A 214 7.81 -2.50 16.91
N SER A 215 7.88 -3.16 15.74
CA SER A 215 9.11 -3.73 15.20
C SER A 215 9.89 -2.75 14.32
N TYR A 216 9.42 -1.50 14.16
CA TYR A 216 10.10 -0.50 13.33
C TYR A 216 11.55 -0.29 13.78
N GLY A 217 12.48 -0.42 12.83
CA GLY A 217 13.92 -0.29 13.07
C GLY A 217 14.53 -1.40 13.92
N ARG A 218 13.84 -2.53 14.09
CA ARG A 218 14.32 -3.71 14.83
C ARG A 218 14.50 -4.90 13.89
N GLU A 219 15.40 -5.80 14.26
CA GLU A 219 15.59 -7.06 13.55
C GLU A 219 14.31 -7.94 13.58
N PRO A 220 14.06 -8.74 12.52
CA PRO A 220 13.03 -9.76 12.52
C PRO A 220 13.22 -10.77 13.67
N LEU A 221 12.10 -11.28 14.22
CA LEU A 221 12.16 -12.35 15.23
C LEU A 221 12.56 -13.70 14.60
N ILE A 222 12.05 -13.96 13.40
CA ILE A 222 12.33 -15.17 12.64
C ILE A 222 13.24 -14.77 11.49
N LYS A 223 14.46 -15.28 11.49
CA LYS A 223 15.42 -15.02 10.42
C LYS A 223 14.89 -15.54 9.09
N ASP A 224 15.08 -14.77 8.02
CA ASP A 224 14.71 -15.08 6.63
C ASP A 224 13.20 -15.18 6.36
N GLU A 225 12.36 -14.81 7.34
CA GLU A 225 10.91 -14.75 7.17
C GLU A 225 10.53 -13.62 6.20
N PRO A 226 9.79 -13.91 5.11
CA PRO A 226 9.52 -12.95 4.05
C PRO A 226 8.25 -12.12 4.28
N LEU A 227 7.61 -12.26 5.46
CA LEU A 227 6.27 -11.74 5.72
C LEU A 227 6.15 -10.25 5.38
N SER A 228 5.43 -9.98 4.29
CA SER A 228 5.07 -8.61 3.92
C SER A 228 3.96 -8.09 4.82
N ARG A 229 2.99 -8.92 5.23
CA ARG A 229 1.87 -8.52 6.11
C ARG A 229 1.43 -9.64 7.05
N LEU A 230 1.21 -9.32 8.32
CA LEU A 230 0.64 -10.28 9.28
C LEU A 230 -0.88 -10.38 9.13
N SER A 231 -1.42 -11.59 9.29
CA SER A 231 -2.86 -11.81 9.40
C SER A 231 -3.41 -11.10 10.65
N SER A 232 -4.70 -10.78 10.64
CA SER A 232 -5.38 -10.21 11.81
C SER A 232 -5.18 -11.04 13.09
N LEU A 233 -5.17 -12.38 13.00
CA LEU A 233 -4.97 -13.19 14.20
C LEU A 233 -3.49 -13.28 14.59
N GLN A 234 -2.57 -13.26 13.62
CA GLN A 234 -1.13 -13.15 13.89
C GLN A 234 -0.80 -11.83 14.62
N LEU A 235 -1.47 -10.72 14.31
CA LEU A 235 -1.28 -9.45 15.02
C LEU A 235 -1.60 -9.57 16.52
N LEU A 236 -2.70 -10.25 16.87
CA LEU A 236 -3.07 -10.50 18.27
C LEU A 236 -2.17 -11.52 18.95
N PHE A 237 -1.70 -12.53 18.21
CA PHE A 237 -0.84 -13.60 18.70
C PHE A 237 0.60 -13.12 18.94
N ARG A 238 1.22 -12.53 17.91
CA ARG A 238 2.61 -12.04 17.94
C ARG A 238 2.76 -10.81 18.83
N LYS A 239 1.71 -9.99 18.97
CA LYS A 239 1.73 -8.71 19.71
C LYS A 239 2.86 -7.78 19.27
N ARG A 240 3.26 -7.91 18.00
CA ARG A 240 4.39 -7.19 17.42
C ARG A 240 4.20 -7.08 15.91
N GLY A 241 4.58 -5.96 15.33
CA GLY A 241 4.48 -5.70 13.90
C GLY A 241 5.06 -4.34 13.49
N ALA A 242 5.25 -4.14 12.19
CA ALA A 242 5.75 -2.90 11.62
C ALA A 242 4.64 -1.83 11.51
N CYS A 243 4.96 -0.64 10.98
CA CYS A 243 3.99 0.46 10.89
C CYS A 243 2.73 0.11 10.07
N GLU A 244 2.87 -0.68 9.01
CA GLU A 244 1.77 -1.28 8.25
C GLU A 244 0.86 -2.18 9.11
N ASP A 245 1.45 -3.07 9.90
CA ASP A 245 0.76 -4.03 10.74
C ASP A 245 -0.01 -3.33 11.86
N ILE A 246 0.60 -2.29 12.43
CA ILE A 246 -0.03 -1.43 13.43
C ILE A 246 -1.25 -0.73 12.80
N THR A 247 -1.09 -0.15 11.60
CA THR A 247 -2.19 0.52 10.89
C THR A 247 -3.32 -0.45 10.56
N ALA A 248 -3.00 -1.69 10.15
CA ALA A 248 -3.97 -2.74 9.88
C ALA A 248 -4.68 -3.21 11.16
N LEU A 249 -3.94 -3.41 12.25
CA LEU A 249 -4.49 -3.74 13.57
C LEU A 249 -5.58 -2.75 13.97
N GLN A 250 -5.33 -1.45 13.80
CA GLN A 250 -6.31 -0.41 14.13
C GLN A 250 -7.54 -0.45 13.23
N VAL A 251 -7.37 -0.72 11.93
CA VAL A 251 -8.53 -0.93 11.04
C VAL A 251 -9.36 -2.12 11.50
N PHE A 252 -8.75 -3.26 11.83
CA PHE A 252 -9.48 -4.42 12.35
C PHE A 252 -10.21 -4.10 13.65
N SER A 253 -9.53 -3.46 14.60
CA SER A 253 -10.10 -3.02 15.88
C SER A 253 -11.33 -2.14 15.66
N LEU A 254 -11.21 -1.06 14.90
CA LEU A 254 -12.28 -0.09 14.68
C LEU A 254 -13.42 -0.66 13.84
N ARG A 255 -13.13 -1.36 12.73
CA ARG A 255 -14.16 -1.95 11.87
C ARG A 255 -14.93 -3.08 12.56
N SER A 256 -14.31 -3.80 13.50
CA SER A 256 -15.02 -4.82 14.31
C SER A 256 -16.09 -4.21 15.21
N GLN A 257 -15.96 -2.93 15.53
CA GLN A 257 -16.87 -2.14 16.36
C GLN A 257 -17.88 -1.32 15.54
N GLY A 258 -17.86 -1.46 14.20
CA GLY A 258 -18.69 -0.67 13.30
C GLY A 258 -18.24 0.79 13.19
N ILE A 259 -16.98 1.10 13.54
CA ILE A 259 -16.38 2.43 13.40
C ILE A 259 -15.69 2.51 12.01
N PRO A 260 -16.10 3.46 11.13
CA PRO A 260 -15.51 3.60 9.80
C PRO A 260 -14.05 4.05 9.89
N SER A 261 -13.17 3.30 9.25
CA SER A 261 -11.74 3.58 9.23
C SER A 261 -11.06 3.12 7.94
N SER A 262 -9.98 3.81 7.58
CA SER A 262 -9.15 3.54 6.41
C SER A 262 -7.70 3.28 6.75
N TYR A 263 -7.01 2.63 5.81
CA TYR A 263 -5.57 2.42 5.81
C TYR A 263 -4.96 3.38 4.78
N ASN A 264 -4.04 4.24 5.21
CA ASN A 264 -3.37 5.18 4.34
C ASN A 264 -1.87 4.90 4.28
N VAL A 265 -1.31 5.07 3.08
CA VAL A 265 0.10 4.86 2.74
C VAL A 265 0.75 6.19 2.42
N ILE A 266 1.86 6.47 3.08
CA ILE A 266 2.85 7.44 2.66
C ILE A 266 3.96 6.63 1.98
N PRO A 267 3.95 6.49 0.64
CA PRO A 267 4.83 5.54 -0.03
C PRO A 267 6.29 5.86 0.18
N TRP A 268 6.60 7.16 0.29
CA TRP A 268 7.93 7.67 0.61
C TRP A 268 7.80 8.96 1.40
N TRP A 269 8.68 9.15 2.39
CA TRP A 269 8.98 10.50 2.88
C TRP A 269 9.76 11.25 1.82
N ALA A 270 9.38 12.51 1.56
CA ALA A 270 10.12 13.35 0.64
C ALA A 270 11.42 13.78 1.27
N THR A 271 11.39 14.35 2.49
CA THR A 271 12.55 14.93 3.20
C THR A 271 13.25 13.96 4.16
N SER A 272 12.92 12.66 4.09
CA SER A 272 13.52 11.61 4.91
C SER A 272 13.55 10.29 4.15
N MET A 273 13.59 9.16 4.85
CA MET A 273 13.75 7.85 4.23
C MET A 273 12.62 6.92 4.64
N GLY A 274 12.39 5.91 3.79
CA GLY A 274 11.36 4.92 4.03
C GLY A 274 9.97 5.46 3.75
N ALA A 275 9.00 4.66 4.17
CA ALA A 275 7.58 4.89 4.03
C ALA A 275 6.96 5.13 5.42
N HIS A 276 5.65 5.37 5.45
CA HIS A 276 4.87 5.39 6.69
C HIS A 276 3.43 5.02 6.42
N PHE A 277 2.71 4.58 7.46
CA PHE A 277 1.32 4.18 7.37
C PHE A 277 0.53 4.80 8.51
N VAL A 278 -0.67 5.29 8.19
CA VAL A 278 -1.53 6.00 9.12
C VAL A 278 -2.99 5.65 8.84
N ASN A 279 -3.88 5.93 9.79
CA ASN A 279 -5.30 5.73 9.63
C ASN A 279 -6.02 7.06 9.40
N THR A 280 -7.12 7.02 8.64
CA THR A 280 -8.20 8.00 8.81
C THR A 280 -9.36 7.27 9.47
N VAL A 281 -9.89 7.84 10.55
CA VAL A 281 -11.15 7.41 11.18
C VAL A 281 -12.21 8.44 10.83
N PHE A 282 -13.46 8.04 10.66
CA PHE A 282 -14.53 8.98 10.30
C PHE A 282 -15.56 9.10 11.42
N ASP A 283 -16.04 10.31 11.66
CA ASP A 283 -17.16 10.56 12.58
C ASP A 283 -18.52 10.18 11.95
N GLU A 284 -19.62 10.38 12.67
CA GLU A 284 -20.96 10.02 12.17
C GLU A 284 -21.41 10.86 10.96
N LYS A 285 -20.72 11.96 10.67
CA LYS A 285 -20.93 12.82 9.50
C LYS A 285 -19.90 12.55 8.40
N MET A 286 -19.12 11.49 8.52
CA MET A 286 -18.02 11.14 7.63
C MET A 286 -16.91 12.20 7.54
N LYS A 287 -16.74 13.03 8.58
CA LYS A 287 -15.61 13.95 8.68
C LYS A 287 -14.34 13.15 9.03
N PRO A 288 -13.21 13.36 8.33
CA PRO A 288 -11.98 12.63 8.60
C PRO A 288 -11.32 13.11 9.90
N ILE A 289 -10.89 12.14 10.71
CA ILE A 289 -10.03 12.27 11.89
C ILE A 289 -8.72 11.57 11.56
N ARG A 290 -7.62 12.32 11.59
CA ARG A 290 -6.28 11.79 11.31
C ARG A 290 -5.77 11.05 12.54
N LEU A 291 -5.29 9.83 12.36
CA LEU A 291 -4.82 8.97 13.43
C LEU A 291 -3.49 8.32 13.05
N ASP A 292 -2.46 8.51 13.88
CA ASP A 292 -1.20 7.78 13.83
C ASP A 292 -0.95 7.16 15.20
N MET A 293 -0.68 5.86 15.23
CA MET A 293 -0.45 5.07 16.46
C MET A 293 0.90 4.36 16.43
N THR A 294 1.76 4.65 15.46
CA THR A 294 3.01 3.91 15.24
C THR A 294 4.07 4.22 16.29
N ASN A 295 4.22 5.50 16.66
CA ASN A 295 5.22 5.96 17.63
C ASN A 295 4.56 6.43 18.93
N ASN A 296 3.68 7.42 18.80
CA ASN A 296 2.80 7.93 19.84
C ASN A 296 1.40 8.02 19.25
N THR A 297 0.38 7.88 20.08
CA THR A 297 -1.00 8.12 19.66
C THR A 297 -1.16 9.61 19.37
N VAL A 298 -1.37 9.93 18.10
CA VAL A 298 -1.50 11.29 17.61
C VAL A 298 -2.82 11.41 16.85
N ILE A 299 -3.66 12.34 17.30
CA ILE A 299 -4.99 12.60 16.73
C ILE A 299 -4.99 14.01 16.14
N ASN A 300 -5.46 14.14 14.89
CA ASN A 300 -5.64 15.40 14.18
C ASN A 300 -4.40 16.30 14.05
N ARG A 301 -3.19 15.75 14.23
CA ARG A 301 -1.93 16.46 13.96
C ARG A 301 -1.43 16.20 12.54
N ASN A 302 -0.69 17.16 12.00
CA ASN A 302 0.04 16.97 10.74
C ASN A 302 1.14 15.92 10.90
N LEU A 303 1.57 15.35 9.77
CA LEU A 303 2.73 14.46 9.70
C LEU A 303 3.99 15.20 10.21
N ASN A 304 4.94 14.45 10.74
CA ASN A 304 6.17 15.04 11.28
C ASN A 304 7.17 15.46 10.19
N ARG A 305 6.93 15.05 8.94
CA ARG A 305 7.79 15.28 7.77
C ARG A 305 6.95 15.38 6.52
N GLU A 306 7.51 15.99 5.48
CA GLU A 306 6.90 16.13 4.16
C GLU A 306 6.69 14.75 3.53
N PRO A 307 5.44 14.33 3.26
CA PRO A 307 5.18 13.12 2.49
C PRO A 307 5.51 13.35 1.02
N ALA A 308 5.78 12.28 0.26
CA ALA A 308 5.77 12.36 -1.21
C ALA A 308 4.34 12.36 -1.77
N LYS A 309 3.45 11.61 -1.11
CA LYS A 309 2.01 11.49 -1.31
C LYS A 309 1.38 10.91 -0.06
N VAL A 310 0.08 11.09 0.13
CA VAL A 310 -0.70 10.30 1.09
C VAL A 310 -1.88 9.67 0.36
N LEU A 311 -1.92 8.34 0.35
CA LEU A 311 -2.84 7.56 -0.47
C LEU A 311 -3.68 6.67 0.42
N ARG A 312 -5.00 6.74 0.29
CA ARG A 312 -5.92 5.88 1.03
C ARG A 312 -6.18 4.63 0.21
N THR A 313 -5.93 3.47 0.79
CA THR A 313 -6.30 2.18 0.19
C THR A 313 -7.82 2.01 0.26
N THR A 314 -8.41 1.65 -0.87
CA THR A 314 -9.82 1.30 -0.99
C THR A 314 -10.00 -0.21 -1.17
N TYR A 315 -11.16 -0.76 -0.84
CA TYR A 315 -11.59 -2.05 -1.34
C TYR A 315 -12.06 -1.93 -2.80
N SER A 316 -12.80 -0.87 -3.13
CA SER A 316 -13.29 -0.68 -4.49
C SER A 316 -12.19 -0.31 -5.50
N LYS A 317 -12.35 -0.78 -6.74
CA LYS A 317 -11.53 -0.35 -7.89
C LYS A 317 -11.80 1.12 -8.20
N GLN A 318 -10.73 1.85 -8.50
CA GLN A 318 -10.75 3.26 -8.84
C GLN A 318 -10.44 3.42 -10.33
N SER A 319 -11.38 3.94 -11.11
CA SER A 319 -11.23 4.07 -12.58
C SER A 319 -10.26 5.17 -12.99
N ASN A 320 -9.94 6.10 -12.09
CA ASN A 320 -9.07 7.24 -12.33
C ASN A 320 -7.59 6.96 -12.05
N VAL A 321 -7.22 5.79 -11.52
CA VAL A 321 -5.81 5.42 -11.26
C VAL A 321 -5.11 4.98 -12.54
N ILE A 322 -3.78 5.10 -12.57
CA ILE A 322 -2.99 4.80 -13.76
C ILE A 322 -3.08 3.32 -14.18
N ALA A 323 -3.22 2.38 -13.23
CA ALA A 323 -3.39 0.96 -13.51
C ALA A 323 -4.65 0.66 -14.33
N ALA A 324 -5.69 1.50 -14.26
CA ALA A 324 -6.90 1.37 -15.06
C ALA A 324 -6.76 1.95 -16.48
N LYS A 325 -5.68 2.70 -16.76
CA LYS A 325 -5.50 3.47 -18.00
C LYS A 325 -4.41 2.93 -18.92
N VAL A 326 -3.35 2.33 -18.36
CA VAL A 326 -2.18 1.90 -19.13
C VAL A 326 -1.75 0.48 -18.75
N ASN A 327 -0.97 -0.17 -19.61
CA ASN A 327 -0.45 -1.51 -19.35
C ASN A 327 0.46 -1.51 -18.13
N TRP A 328 0.32 -2.50 -17.24
CA TRP A 328 1.12 -2.60 -16.01
C TRP A 328 2.64 -2.64 -16.27
N ARG A 329 3.08 -3.12 -17.45
CA ARG A 329 4.49 -3.16 -17.86
C ARG A 329 5.09 -1.77 -18.09
N ASP A 330 4.24 -0.80 -18.39
CA ASP A 330 4.62 0.60 -18.62
C ASP A 330 4.49 1.46 -17.35
N ILE A 331 4.04 0.86 -16.25
CA ILE A 331 4.00 1.49 -14.92
C ILE A 331 5.24 1.05 -14.12
N PRO A 332 5.95 1.97 -13.44
CA PRO A 332 7.04 1.61 -12.53
C PRO A 332 6.61 0.53 -11.51
N SER A 333 7.52 -0.38 -11.16
CA SER A 333 7.26 -1.45 -10.18
C SER A 333 7.09 -0.90 -8.76
N CYS A 334 5.90 -0.40 -8.47
CA CYS A 334 5.52 0.26 -7.23
C CYS A 334 4.00 0.21 -7.06
N PHE A 335 3.48 0.82 -5.99
CA PHE A 335 2.06 0.85 -5.66
C PHE A 335 1.19 1.45 -6.79
N LEU A 336 1.73 2.25 -7.72
CA LEU A 336 0.96 2.79 -8.84
C LEU A 336 0.35 1.71 -9.74
N ARG A 337 0.81 0.46 -9.63
CA ARG A 337 0.24 -0.71 -10.31
C ARG A 337 -1.03 -1.24 -9.65
N THR A 338 -1.42 -0.76 -8.47
CA THR A 338 -2.66 -1.19 -7.82
C THR A 338 -3.86 -0.43 -8.36
N PHE A 339 -5.05 -1.03 -8.25
CA PHE A 339 -6.30 -0.49 -8.79
C PHE A 339 -7.15 0.24 -7.74
N ASN A 340 -6.73 0.26 -6.48
CA ASN A 340 -7.58 0.56 -5.33
C ASN A 340 -6.94 1.57 -4.37
N TYR A 341 -6.69 2.77 -4.87
CA TYR A 341 -6.26 3.88 -4.03
C TYR A 341 -6.87 5.20 -4.48
N VAL A 342 -7.06 6.11 -3.52
CA VAL A 342 -7.42 7.50 -3.77
C VAL A 342 -6.37 8.44 -3.17
N ASP A 343 -6.12 9.57 -3.83
CA ASP A 343 -5.19 10.59 -3.35
C ASP A 343 -5.86 11.47 -2.30
N VAL A 344 -5.34 11.40 -1.06
CA VAL A 344 -5.84 12.15 0.11
C VAL A 344 -4.76 13.08 0.66
N THR A 345 -3.77 13.42 -0.16
CA THR A 345 -2.63 14.24 0.25
C THR A 345 -3.07 15.55 0.89
N ASN A 346 -4.10 16.19 0.36
CA ASN A 346 -4.66 17.46 0.86
C ASN A 346 -5.31 17.34 2.25
N GLU A 347 -5.72 16.15 2.68
CA GLU A 347 -6.21 15.93 4.05
C GLU A 347 -5.05 15.98 5.07
N TRP A 348 -3.82 15.67 4.64
CA TRP A 348 -2.66 15.49 5.53
C TRP A 348 -1.59 16.56 5.39
N TRP A 349 -1.49 17.19 4.22
CA TRP A 349 -0.43 18.13 3.89
C TRP A 349 -0.90 19.20 2.91
N GLU A 350 -0.32 20.40 3.02
CA GLU A 350 -0.54 21.45 2.02
C GLU A 350 -0.05 20.97 0.65
N SER A 351 -0.87 21.13 -0.38
CA SER A 351 -0.61 20.56 -1.70
C SER A 351 -1.25 21.38 -2.82
N SER A 352 -0.69 21.26 -4.02
CA SER A 352 -1.20 21.92 -5.22
C SER A 352 -0.86 21.13 -6.49
N HIS A 353 -1.52 21.45 -7.61
CA HIS A 353 -1.10 20.94 -8.91
C HIS A 353 0.23 21.57 -9.30
N VAL A 354 1.16 20.77 -9.83
CA VAL A 354 2.50 21.24 -10.22
C VAL A 354 2.69 20.99 -11.70
N SER A 355 3.03 22.04 -12.45
CA SER A 355 3.37 21.95 -13.86
C SER A 355 4.89 21.84 -14.00
N VAL A 356 5.36 20.79 -14.68
CA VAL A 356 6.79 20.55 -14.89
C VAL A 356 7.09 20.50 -16.38
N GLY A 357 8.11 21.25 -16.81
CA GLY A 357 8.61 21.22 -18.18
C GLY A 357 9.35 19.92 -18.48
N LEU A 358 9.18 19.42 -19.69
CA LEU A 358 9.80 18.22 -20.21
C LEU A 358 10.81 18.58 -21.30
N PHE A 359 11.81 17.72 -21.48
CA PHE A 359 12.80 17.90 -22.52
C PHE A 359 12.22 17.61 -23.90
N ASN A 360 12.69 18.37 -24.88
CA ASN A 360 12.34 18.19 -26.29
C ASN A 360 13.36 17.32 -27.06
N ASP A 361 14.47 16.94 -26.43
CA ASP A 361 15.56 16.15 -27.03
C ASP A 361 15.39 14.63 -26.85
N ILE A 362 14.28 14.18 -26.25
CA ILE A 362 13.95 12.76 -26.08
C ILE A 362 12.55 12.45 -26.64
N PRO A 363 12.30 11.21 -27.12
CA PRO A 363 10.97 10.79 -27.52
C PRO A 363 9.97 10.94 -26.37
N LYS A 364 8.83 11.56 -26.66
CA LYS A 364 7.76 11.76 -25.68
C LYS A 364 6.95 10.48 -25.50
N GLU A 365 6.47 10.29 -24.28
CA GLU A 365 5.49 9.27 -23.93
C GLU A 365 4.16 9.93 -23.60
N THR A 366 3.08 9.15 -23.53
CA THR A 366 1.74 9.65 -23.16
C THR A 366 1.62 9.99 -21.68
N VAL A 367 2.46 9.39 -20.84
CA VAL A 367 2.44 9.52 -19.38
C VAL A 367 3.86 9.81 -18.89
N ALA A 368 3.97 10.79 -18.00
CA ALA A 368 5.16 11.01 -17.19
C ALA A 368 4.87 10.70 -15.72
N TYR A 369 5.93 10.37 -14.99
CA TYR A 369 5.90 9.98 -13.59
C TYR A 369 6.70 10.99 -12.76
N ALA A 370 6.15 11.34 -11.61
CA ALA A 370 6.85 12.12 -10.60
C ALA A 370 7.71 11.18 -9.75
N TYR A 371 9.01 11.48 -9.65
CA TYR A 371 9.94 10.77 -8.79
C TYR A 371 10.42 11.66 -7.63
N ILE A 372 10.57 11.07 -6.45
CA ILE A 372 11.10 11.71 -5.24
C ILE A 372 12.35 10.95 -4.78
N PHE A 373 13.34 11.66 -4.26
CA PHE A 373 14.56 11.01 -3.78
C PHE A 373 14.31 10.34 -2.42
N ASN A 374 14.66 9.07 -2.26
CA ASN A 374 14.53 8.31 -1.01
C ASN A 374 15.43 7.06 -1.05
N TRP A 375 16.17 6.78 0.04
CA TRP A 375 17.18 5.71 0.12
C TRP A 375 18.20 5.76 -1.02
N GLY A 376 18.85 6.93 -1.19
CA GLY A 376 19.89 7.14 -2.21
C GLY A 376 19.42 7.07 -3.67
N LYS A 377 18.11 6.91 -3.93
CA LYS A 377 17.55 6.65 -5.27
C LYS A 377 16.31 7.50 -5.54
N TRP A 378 16.06 7.79 -6.82
CA TRP A 378 14.79 8.34 -7.25
C TRP A 378 13.70 7.26 -7.24
N ARG A 379 12.58 7.49 -6.55
CA ARG A 379 11.46 6.57 -6.39
C ARG A 379 10.18 7.14 -7.03
N PRO A 380 9.41 6.34 -7.79
CA PRO A 380 8.16 6.79 -8.38
C PRO A 380 7.09 7.01 -7.31
N VAL A 381 6.35 8.12 -7.40
CA VAL A 381 5.33 8.49 -6.40
C VAL A 381 4.01 8.96 -6.99
N TRP A 382 4.01 9.47 -8.22
CA TRP A 382 2.80 9.96 -8.88
C TRP A 382 2.96 9.96 -10.40
N TRP A 383 1.93 10.39 -11.11
CA TRP A 383 1.88 10.39 -12.57
C TRP A 383 1.02 11.53 -13.11
N GLY A 384 1.18 11.84 -14.39
CA GLY A 384 0.38 12.80 -15.13
C GLY A 384 0.42 12.53 -16.62
N GLU A 385 -0.64 12.90 -17.32
CA GLU A 385 -0.70 12.83 -18.79
C GLU A 385 0.14 13.96 -19.39
N VAL A 386 0.95 13.62 -20.38
CA VAL A 386 1.85 14.56 -21.05
C VAL A 386 1.05 15.43 -22.01
N LYS A 387 1.24 16.75 -21.92
CA LYS A 387 0.64 17.74 -22.82
C LYS A 387 1.73 18.63 -23.38
N ASN A 388 1.95 18.54 -24.70
CA ASN A 388 3.02 19.24 -25.40
C ASN A 388 4.39 18.98 -24.75
N ASP A 389 5.03 20.01 -24.19
CA ASP A 389 6.37 19.97 -23.60
C ASP A 389 6.30 19.99 -22.06
N SER A 390 5.17 19.56 -21.49
CA SER A 390 4.94 19.64 -20.05
C SER A 390 4.05 18.52 -19.53
N VAL A 391 4.09 18.32 -18.21
CA VAL A 391 3.14 17.47 -17.49
C VAL A 391 2.65 18.21 -16.25
N VAL A 392 1.37 18.00 -15.91
CA VAL A 392 0.81 18.45 -14.63
C VAL A 392 0.66 17.26 -13.71
N PHE A 393 1.37 17.29 -12.58
CA PHE A 393 1.19 16.35 -11.49
C PHE A 393 0.17 16.90 -10.51
N SER A 394 -0.92 16.17 -10.29
CA SER A 394 -1.99 16.64 -9.43
C SER A 394 -1.64 16.55 -7.95
N ASN A 395 -2.09 17.52 -7.15
CA ASN A 395 -2.14 17.46 -5.69
C ASN A 395 -0.79 17.06 -5.05
N MET A 396 0.32 17.60 -5.55
CA MET A 396 1.65 17.30 -5.03
C MET A 396 1.87 18.06 -3.71
N PRO A 397 2.45 17.42 -2.67
CA PRO A 397 2.77 18.07 -1.39
C PRO A 397 3.75 19.23 -1.56
N LYS A 398 3.58 20.32 -0.81
CA LYS A 398 4.57 21.40 -0.72
C LYS A 398 5.78 20.98 0.14
N GLY A 399 6.94 21.57 -0.15
CA GLY A 399 8.20 21.30 0.55
C GLY A 399 9.00 20.13 -0.04
N ILE A 400 8.81 19.80 -1.31
CA ILE A 400 9.42 18.61 -1.95
C ILE A 400 10.20 18.98 -3.22
N VAL A 401 11.03 18.04 -3.70
CA VAL A 401 11.66 18.12 -5.02
C VAL A 401 11.23 16.97 -5.90
N ILE A 402 10.73 17.31 -7.08
CA ILE A 402 10.15 16.37 -8.05
C ILE A 402 11.08 16.21 -9.24
N LEU A 403 11.44 14.97 -9.59
CA LEU A 403 12.08 14.65 -10.86
C LEU A 403 11.02 14.08 -11.83
N PRO A 404 10.70 14.77 -12.93
CA PRO A 404 9.84 14.19 -13.97
C PRO A 404 10.61 13.13 -14.78
N ALA A 405 10.00 11.97 -14.98
CA ALA A 405 10.60 10.88 -15.75
C ALA A 405 9.56 10.08 -16.53
N TYR A 406 9.98 9.52 -17.67
CA TYR A 406 9.26 8.46 -18.35
C TYR A 406 9.66 7.09 -17.78
N TYR A 407 8.81 6.09 -17.99
CA TYR A 407 9.11 4.70 -17.67
C TYR A 407 8.89 3.84 -18.90
N LYS A 408 9.95 3.17 -19.38
CA LYS A 408 9.89 2.36 -20.59
C LYS A 408 10.79 1.15 -20.46
N ARG A 409 10.28 -0.03 -20.82
CA ARG A 409 11.03 -1.31 -20.82
C ARG A 409 11.76 -1.56 -19.49
N GLY A 410 11.06 -1.32 -18.39
CA GLY A 410 11.60 -1.54 -17.05
C GLY A 410 12.52 -0.43 -16.50
N ARG A 411 12.79 0.63 -17.28
CA ARG A 411 13.78 1.67 -16.93
C ARG A 411 13.14 3.04 -16.77
N MET A 412 13.61 3.76 -15.76
CA MET A 412 13.33 5.19 -15.59
C MET A 412 14.21 5.99 -16.55
N ILE A 413 13.62 6.93 -17.28
CA ILE A 413 14.29 7.83 -18.21
C ILE A 413 13.92 9.25 -17.76
N GLN A 414 14.90 10.03 -17.30
CA GLN A 414 14.65 11.41 -16.90
C GLN A 414 14.06 12.20 -18.07
N ALA A 415 12.94 12.88 -17.81
CA ALA A 415 12.16 13.56 -18.84
C ALA A 415 12.16 15.08 -18.70
N GLY A 416 12.74 15.63 -17.62
CA GLY A 416 12.85 17.07 -17.39
C GLY A 416 13.84 17.34 -16.24
N TYR A 417 14.11 18.62 -15.95
CA TYR A 417 14.92 18.99 -14.79
C TYR A 417 14.14 18.78 -13.48
N PRO A 418 14.84 18.51 -12.34
CA PRO A 418 14.16 18.51 -11.05
C PRO A 418 13.50 19.87 -10.79
N LEU A 419 12.36 19.86 -10.10
CA LEU A 419 11.64 21.06 -9.71
C LEU A 419 11.42 21.06 -8.19
N VAL A 420 11.84 22.13 -7.53
CA VAL A 420 11.48 22.41 -6.14
C VAL A 420 10.05 22.89 -6.11
N HIS A 421 9.16 22.17 -5.44
CA HIS A 421 7.82 22.60 -5.13
C HIS A 421 7.80 23.10 -3.67
N GLY A 422 8.24 24.33 -3.47
CA GLY A 422 8.33 24.97 -2.15
C GLY A 422 6.98 25.55 -1.71
N TYR A 423 6.89 25.96 -0.44
CA TYR A 423 5.65 26.53 0.12
C TYR A 423 5.16 27.79 -0.60
N ASN A 424 6.10 28.66 -0.98
CA ASN A 424 5.79 29.98 -1.54
C ASN A 424 6.22 30.16 -3.00
N HIS A 425 6.98 29.22 -3.56
CA HIS A 425 7.50 29.31 -4.92
C HIS A 425 7.82 27.94 -5.50
N GLU A 426 7.86 27.88 -6.83
CA GLU A 426 8.37 26.74 -7.60
C GLU A 426 9.68 27.15 -8.27
N LEU A 427 10.69 26.27 -8.22
CA LEU A 427 12.01 26.55 -8.79
C LEU A 427 12.47 25.35 -9.64
N PRO A 428 12.46 25.46 -10.98
CA PRO A 428 13.10 24.50 -11.86
C PRO A 428 14.63 24.55 -11.71
N LEU A 429 15.25 23.41 -11.42
CA LEU A 429 16.69 23.26 -11.20
C LEU A 429 17.41 22.94 -12.51
N VAL A 430 17.39 23.91 -13.42
CA VAL A 430 18.18 23.91 -14.67
C VAL A 430 19.63 24.29 -14.33
N PRO A 431 20.62 23.40 -14.51
CA PRO A 431 22.01 23.68 -14.12
C PRO A 431 22.60 24.89 -14.86
N ASP A 432 23.07 25.88 -14.10
CA ASP A 432 23.92 26.95 -14.64
C ASP A 432 25.38 26.49 -14.60
N THR A 433 25.84 25.98 -15.74
CA THR A 433 27.21 25.45 -15.90
C THR A 433 28.21 26.49 -16.39
N VAL A 434 27.72 27.70 -16.73
CA VAL A 434 28.53 28.84 -17.21
C VAL A 434 29.04 29.63 -16.01
N HIS A 435 28.15 30.03 -15.10
CA HIS A 435 28.51 30.81 -13.92
C HIS A 435 28.82 29.89 -12.73
N ARG A 436 30.04 29.36 -12.72
CA ARG A 436 30.51 28.49 -11.65
C ARG A 436 30.98 29.28 -10.44
N ARG A 437 30.77 28.73 -9.26
CA ARG A 437 31.17 29.35 -7.99
C ARG A 437 31.83 28.35 -7.05
N ARG A 438 32.58 28.88 -6.08
CA ARG A 438 32.93 28.15 -4.87
C ARG A 438 31.69 28.03 -3.98
N VAL A 439 31.43 26.85 -3.46
CA VAL A 439 30.37 26.62 -2.45
C VAL A 439 31.00 26.18 -1.13
N GLU A 440 30.48 26.73 -0.05
CA GLU A 440 30.82 26.35 1.31
C GLU A 440 29.70 25.50 1.92
N ILE A 441 30.04 24.29 2.35
CA ILE A 441 29.12 23.38 3.01
C ILE A 441 29.42 23.43 4.50
N LYS A 442 28.63 24.20 5.25
CA LYS A 442 28.74 24.29 6.72
C LYS A 442 28.10 23.10 7.42
N GLN A 443 28.62 22.75 8.60
CA GLN A 443 27.90 21.88 9.53
C GLN A 443 26.53 22.46 9.85
N GLN A 444 25.60 21.58 10.21
CA GLN A 444 24.27 21.95 10.64
C GLN A 444 23.74 20.87 11.56
N ASP A 445 23.48 21.24 12.81
CA ASP A 445 22.97 20.34 13.84
C ASP A 445 21.71 19.61 13.37
N GLY A 446 21.67 18.29 13.63
CA GLY A 446 20.57 17.42 13.20
C GLY A 446 20.56 17.05 11.72
N TYR A 447 21.41 17.66 10.88
CA TYR A 447 21.46 17.39 9.43
C TYR A 447 22.83 16.87 8.96
N LEU A 448 23.91 17.58 9.31
CA LEU A 448 25.25 17.30 8.82
C LEU A 448 26.31 17.70 9.86
N ILE A 449 26.96 16.69 10.44
CA ILE A 449 28.11 16.86 11.33
C ILE A 449 29.32 16.20 10.68
N PHE A 450 30.43 16.92 10.56
CA PHE A 450 31.65 16.37 9.99
C PHE A 450 32.43 15.57 11.03
N ARG A 451 32.72 14.32 10.71
CA ARG A 451 33.64 13.45 11.43
C ARG A 451 35.10 13.74 11.02
N PRO A 452 35.99 14.05 11.96
CA PRO A 452 37.42 14.22 11.69
C PRO A 452 38.06 13.02 10.97
N GLY A 453 38.97 13.30 10.07
CA GLY A 453 39.69 12.31 9.25
C GLY A 453 38.85 11.62 8.19
N LYS A 454 37.56 11.96 8.05
CA LYS A 454 36.66 11.32 7.09
C LYS A 454 36.57 12.09 5.79
N LYS A 455 36.53 11.34 4.69
CA LYS A 455 36.35 11.85 3.33
C LYS A 455 34.87 12.09 3.02
N TYR A 456 34.60 13.20 2.34
CA TYR A 456 33.29 13.58 1.82
C TYR A 456 33.43 13.94 0.35
N GLU A 457 32.50 13.45 -0.48
CA GLU A 457 32.43 13.78 -1.89
C GLU A 457 31.14 14.55 -2.18
N LEU A 458 31.28 15.71 -2.83
CA LEU A 458 30.11 16.51 -3.22
C LEU A 458 29.72 16.18 -4.65
N PHE A 459 28.44 15.88 -4.86
CA PHE A 459 27.86 15.67 -6.18
C PHE A 459 26.85 16.77 -6.49
N TYR A 460 26.65 17.07 -7.78
CA TYR A 460 25.50 17.79 -8.27
C TYR A 460 24.71 16.97 -9.30
N TRP A 461 23.41 17.25 -9.41
CA TRP A 461 22.54 16.61 -10.39
C TRP A 461 22.55 17.37 -11.72
N ASP A 462 23.01 16.70 -12.78
CA ASP A 462 22.82 17.14 -14.17
C ASP A 462 22.67 15.90 -15.05
N ARG A 463 21.41 15.46 -15.20
CA ARG A 463 20.97 14.18 -15.79
C ARG A 463 21.49 12.90 -15.10
N LYS A 464 22.52 13.05 -14.26
CA LYS A 464 23.13 12.05 -13.38
C LYS A 464 23.85 12.80 -12.25
N TRP A 465 24.21 12.08 -11.19
CA TRP A 465 25.13 12.60 -10.18
C TRP A 465 26.52 12.77 -10.78
N LYS A 466 27.03 14.00 -10.77
CA LYS A 466 28.39 14.37 -11.22
C LYS A 466 29.20 14.85 -10.02
N SER A 467 30.40 14.31 -9.84
CA SER A 467 31.28 14.69 -8.73
C SER A 467 31.87 16.09 -8.92
N LEU A 468 32.02 16.83 -7.81
CA LEU A 468 32.79 18.07 -7.67
C LEU A 468 34.09 17.85 -6.90
N GLY A 469 34.47 16.59 -6.67
CA GLY A 469 35.66 16.21 -5.94
C GLY A 469 35.40 15.94 -4.47
N THR A 470 36.49 15.66 -3.76
CA THR A 470 36.49 15.16 -2.39
C THR A 470 37.19 16.12 -1.44
N GLN A 471 36.72 16.21 -0.20
CA GLN A 471 37.36 16.93 0.89
C GLN A 471 37.52 15.99 2.10
N ILE A 472 38.55 16.21 2.91
CA ILE A 472 38.77 15.50 4.18
C ILE A 472 38.49 16.48 5.31
N ALA A 473 37.55 16.13 6.19
CA ALA A 473 37.27 16.94 7.38
C ALA A 473 38.43 16.83 8.38
N GLN A 474 39.05 17.96 8.72
CA GLN A 474 40.04 18.09 9.80
C GLN A 474 39.37 18.10 11.19
N GLU A 475 40.15 17.94 12.27
CA GLU A 475 39.66 17.86 13.66
C GLU A 475 38.64 18.93 14.05
N ASN A 476 38.78 20.16 13.54
CA ASN A 476 37.89 21.29 13.87
C ASN A 476 37.14 21.84 12.64
N SER A 477 36.92 21.03 11.60
CA SER A 477 36.25 21.49 10.38
C SER A 477 34.78 21.85 10.64
N GLN A 478 34.46 23.14 10.53
CA GLN A 478 33.09 23.67 10.57
C GLN A 478 32.46 23.76 9.18
N SER A 479 33.28 23.73 8.13
CA SER A 479 32.83 23.76 6.74
C SER A 479 33.79 23.02 5.81
N LEU A 480 33.27 22.61 4.65
CA LEU A 480 34.03 22.05 3.54
C LEU A 480 33.81 22.93 2.29
N LEU A 481 34.89 23.24 1.57
CA LEU A 481 34.86 24.10 0.38
C LEU A 481 34.98 23.25 -0.89
N PHE A 482 34.13 23.54 -1.88
CA PHE A 482 34.18 22.90 -3.19
C PHE A 482 34.17 23.98 -4.28
N ASP A 483 35.14 23.90 -5.19
CA ASP A 483 35.29 24.84 -6.30
C ASP A 483 34.49 24.39 -7.54
N ASN A 484 34.29 25.32 -8.48
CA ASN A 484 33.70 25.05 -9.79
C ASN A 484 32.29 24.44 -9.79
N ALA A 485 31.51 24.69 -8.73
CA ALA A 485 30.15 24.21 -8.59
C ALA A 485 29.18 25.02 -9.47
N PRO A 486 28.28 24.37 -10.22
CA PRO A 486 27.24 25.06 -10.99
C PRO A 486 26.17 25.68 -10.08
N GLY A 487 25.46 26.68 -10.61
CA GLY A 487 24.28 27.27 -9.98
C GLY A 487 23.02 26.45 -10.26
N ASN A 488 21.97 26.67 -9.46
CA ASN A 488 20.62 26.13 -9.70
C ASN A 488 20.55 24.59 -9.89
N VAL A 489 21.27 23.85 -9.04
CA VAL A 489 21.32 22.38 -9.06
C VAL A 489 20.94 21.79 -7.69
N LEU A 490 20.54 20.52 -7.70
CA LEU A 490 20.58 19.69 -6.49
C LEU A 490 22.00 19.24 -6.21
N PHE A 491 22.43 19.40 -4.98
CA PHE A 491 23.65 18.83 -4.44
C PHE A 491 23.35 17.60 -3.59
N ARG A 492 24.33 16.71 -3.47
CA ARG A 492 24.35 15.60 -2.50
C ARG A 492 25.78 15.44 -1.98
N LEU A 493 25.96 15.54 -0.67
CA LEU A 493 27.25 15.30 -0.02
C LEU A 493 27.27 13.87 0.52
N ILE A 494 28.20 13.05 0.08
CA ILE A 494 28.29 11.62 0.45
C ILE A 494 29.58 11.39 1.25
N PRO A 495 29.51 10.97 2.52
CA PRO A 495 30.69 10.55 3.27
C PRO A 495 31.16 9.15 2.86
N GLU A 496 32.43 8.83 3.10
CA GLU A 496 32.99 7.48 2.84
C GLU A 496 32.31 6.35 3.65
N TYR A 497 31.62 6.68 4.73
CA TYR A 497 30.87 5.76 5.59
C TYR A 497 29.36 5.80 5.30
N SER A 498 28.97 6.28 4.13
CA SER A 498 27.57 6.42 3.73
C SER A 498 26.81 5.09 3.84
N VAL A 499 25.55 5.22 4.23
CA VAL A 499 24.54 4.15 4.21
C VAL A 499 23.29 4.60 3.43
N ASP A 500 23.50 5.46 2.42
CA ASP A 500 22.49 6.03 1.52
C ASP A 500 21.37 6.83 2.20
N LYS A 501 21.70 7.44 3.35
CA LYS A 501 20.78 8.26 4.15
C LYS A 501 20.88 9.76 3.86
N GLU A 502 21.86 10.17 3.06
CA GLU A 502 22.14 11.57 2.77
C GLU A 502 21.08 12.14 1.84
N ARG A 503 20.53 13.28 2.26
CA ARG A 503 19.46 13.97 1.55
C ARG A 503 20.03 14.96 0.53
N PRO A 504 19.42 15.11 -0.66
CA PRO A 504 19.77 16.17 -1.57
C PRO A 504 19.42 17.53 -0.98
N PHE A 505 20.09 18.57 -1.43
CA PHE A 505 19.84 19.94 -0.98
C PHE A 505 20.14 20.94 -2.10
N ILE A 506 19.63 22.16 -1.96
CA ILE A 506 20.03 23.31 -2.79
C ILE A 506 20.76 24.34 -1.93
N ILE A 507 21.55 25.19 -2.58
CA ILE A 507 22.19 26.36 -1.95
C ILE A 507 21.74 27.60 -2.73
N MET A 508 21.02 28.49 -2.07
CA MET A 508 20.53 29.74 -2.67
C MET A 508 21.68 30.74 -2.89
N SER A 509 21.39 31.88 -3.54
CA SER A 509 22.38 32.93 -3.81
C SER A 509 22.92 33.58 -2.54
N ASP A 510 22.10 33.66 -1.49
CA ASP A 510 22.47 34.14 -0.15
C ASP A 510 23.29 33.12 0.68
N GLY A 511 23.58 31.94 0.12
CA GLY A 511 24.30 30.85 0.79
C GLY A 511 23.43 29.96 1.68
N LYS A 512 22.12 30.23 1.79
CA LYS A 512 21.21 29.43 2.59
C LYS A 512 20.97 28.06 1.95
N ARG A 513 21.03 27.01 2.78
CA ARG A 513 20.84 25.62 2.37
C ARG A 513 19.44 25.11 2.72
N TYR A 514 18.80 24.44 1.77
CA TYR A 514 17.50 23.79 1.94
C TYR A 514 17.62 22.31 1.57
N TRP A 515 17.24 21.43 2.50
CA TRP A 515 17.29 19.98 2.35
C TRP A 515 15.96 19.45 1.82
N TRP A 516 16.04 18.40 1.00
CA TRP A 516 14.90 17.83 0.29
C TRP A 516 14.85 16.33 0.38
#